data_AF-A0A534T8E6-F1
#
_entry.id   AF-A0A534T8E6-F1
#
_cell.length_a   1.000
_cell.length_b   1.000
_cell.length_c   1.000
_cell.angle_alpha   90.00
_cell.angle_beta   90.00
_cell.angle_gamma   90.00
#
_symmetry.space_group_name_H-M   'P 1'
#
loop_
_entity.id
_entity.type
_entity.pdbx_description
1 polymer ?
#
loop_
_entity_poly.entity_id
_entity_poly.type
_entity_poly.pdbx_seq_one_letter_code
_entity_poly.pdbx_strand_id
1 'polypeptide(L)'
;MHFDWGLSLRLVQAPEALFALLGLASVALEVGFLAVLFWRPARRVLPLLMILFHVAVLFLQNLLFLDLVVLQAIFFDFAEPGGLLGPGRAAGEPRPPAGQGGLRHPALVAAAASVVVCAWITRIEFYPLTAMQMFSWRDRSGVVEYYKVLAQRRSGAVDPAALRHCTYRTFAITPVVKKAFDPAGQAICREYLAMCAARGNRRAADPIARFEIQRWRWDLRHDRAGEHVTLVDRYVQDVP
;
A
#
# COMPACT_ATOMS: atom_id res chain seq x y z
N MET A 1 7.39 -5.57 -3.72
CA MET A 1 8.40 -4.60 -4.19
C MET A 1 8.45 -3.51 -3.13
N HIS A 2 9.58 -3.32 -2.46
CA HIS A 2 9.78 -2.20 -1.56
C HIS A 2 10.46 -1.10 -2.36
N PHE A 3 9.87 0.10 -2.38
CA PHE A 3 10.57 1.27 -2.87
C PHE A 3 11.58 1.67 -1.79
N ASP A 4 12.86 1.67 -2.12
CA ASP A 4 13.92 2.03 -1.18
C ASP A 4 14.51 3.38 -1.56
N TRP A 5 13.71 4.42 -1.39
CA TRP A 5 14.16 5.79 -1.63
C TRP A 5 15.04 6.31 -0.48
N GLY A 6 15.02 5.65 0.69
CA GLY A 6 15.71 6.09 1.91
C GLY A 6 15.24 7.44 2.50
N LEU A 7 14.34 8.15 1.82
CA LEU A 7 13.91 9.51 2.16
C LEU A 7 13.09 9.53 3.47
N SER A 8 12.23 8.53 3.66
CA SER A 8 11.42 8.36 4.87
C SER A 8 12.27 8.29 6.14
N LEU A 9 13.34 7.49 6.11
CA LEU A 9 14.29 7.33 7.22
C LEU A 9 15.10 8.60 7.47
N ARG A 10 15.47 9.35 6.42
CA ARG A 10 16.15 10.65 6.57
C ARG A 10 15.24 11.70 7.18
N LEU A 11 13.96 11.68 6.84
CA LEU A 11 12.95 12.61 7.36
C LEU A 11 12.49 12.31 8.78
N VAL A 12 12.81 11.14 9.36
CA VAL A 12 12.53 10.84 10.79
C VAL A 12 13.11 11.90 11.73
N GLN A 13 14.18 12.59 11.32
CA GLN A 13 14.80 13.66 12.10
C GLN A 13 14.10 15.03 11.97
N ALA A 14 13.10 15.15 11.09
CA ALA A 14 12.41 16.41 10.87
C ALA A 14 11.51 16.79 12.08
N PRO A 15 11.24 18.10 12.29
CA PRO A 15 10.40 18.55 13.40
C PRO A 15 9.00 17.93 13.37
N GLU A 16 8.43 17.59 14.52
CA GLU A 16 7.05 17.06 14.63
C GLU A 16 6.01 17.97 13.98
N ALA A 17 6.22 19.29 14.03
CA ALA A 17 5.37 20.28 13.39
C ALA A 17 5.25 20.07 11.88
N LEU A 18 6.32 19.63 11.20
CA LEU A 18 6.28 19.32 9.77
C LEU A 18 5.30 18.18 9.50
N PHE A 19 5.39 17.10 10.27
CA PHE A 19 4.48 15.96 10.13
C PHE A 19 3.04 16.31 10.48
N ALA A 20 2.82 17.16 11.49
CA ALA A 20 1.50 17.65 11.84
C ALA A 20 0.88 18.49 10.70
N LEU A 21 1.67 19.37 10.07
CA LEU A 21 1.23 20.17 8.93
C LEU A 21 0.92 19.29 7.71
N LEU A 22 1.76 18.30 7.41
CA LEU A 22 1.51 17.35 6.32
C LEU A 22 0.24 16.53 6.57
N GLY A 23 0.02 16.07 7.80
CA GLY A 23 -1.20 15.37 8.19
C GLY A 23 -2.45 16.25 8.06
N LEU A 24 -2.37 17.51 8.52
CA LEU A 24 -3.46 18.47 8.37
C LEU A 24 -3.77 18.76 6.90
N ALA A 25 -2.73 18.91 6.07
CA ALA A 25 -2.87 19.12 4.64
C ALA A 25 -3.55 17.92 3.95
N SER A 26 -3.19 16.69 4.33
CA SER A 26 -3.85 15.45 3.85
C SER A 26 -5.35 15.47 4.17
N VAL A 27 -5.70 15.70 5.44
CA VAL A 27 -7.11 15.73 5.88
C VAL A 27 -7.88 16.84 5.17
N ALA A 28 -7.29 18.03 5.06
CA ALA A 28 -7.90 19.16 4.35
C ALA A 28 -8.14 18.84 2.87
N LEU A 29 -7.20 18.16 2.21
CA LEU A 29 -7.31 17.76 0.81
C LEU A 29 -8.39 16.68 0.62
N GLU A 30 -8.45 15.68 1.49
CA GLU A 30 -9.45 14.61 1.45
C GLU A 30 -10.87 15.14 1.69
N VAL A 31 -11.07 15.93 2.75
CA VAL A 31 -12.37 16.54 3.06
C VAL A 31 -12.76 17.55 1.98
N GLY A 32 -11.80 18.37 1.54
CA GLY A 32 -11.98 19.34 0.46
C GLY A 32 -12.33 18.68 -0.87
N PHE A 33 -11.95 17.42 -1.07
CA PHE A 33 -12.24 16.69 -2.31
C PHE A 33 -13.75 16.62 -2.62
N LEU A 34 -14.63 16.65 -1.61
CA LEU A 34 -16.08 16.71 -1.83
C LEU A 34 -16.52 17.94 -2.66
N ALA A 35 -15.73 19.03 -2.63
CA ALA A 35 -16.01 20.23 -3.41
C ALA A 35 -15.96 19.99 -4.93
N VAL A 36 -15.31 18.92 -5.42
CA VAL A 36 -15.32 18.58 -6.86
C VAL A 36 -16.73 18.34 -7.40
N LEU A 37 -17.67 17.92 -6.55
CA LEU A 37 -19.05 17.68 -6.95
C LEU A 37 -19.76 18.99 -7.34
N PHE A 38 -19.50 20.07 -6.60
CA PHE A 38 -20.24 21.32 -6.68
C PHE A 38 -19.47 22.46 -7.37
N TRP A 39 -18.14 22.38 -7.43
CA TRP A 39 -17.28 23.50 -7.85
C TRP A 39 -16.39 23.16 -9.06
N ARG A 40 -16.54 23.93 -10.14
CA ARG A 40 -15.85 23.69 -11.43
C ARG A 40 -14.32 23.78 -11.40
N PRO A 41 -13.68 24.86 -10.87
CA PRO A 41 -12.22 24.89 -10.73
C PRO A 41 -11.72 23.78 -9.81
N ALA A 42 -12.49 23.37 -8.80
CA ALA A 42 -12.11 22.29 -7.90
C ALA A 42 -11.93 20.96 -8.65
N ARG A 43 -12.70 20.68 -9.70
CA ARG A 43 -12.54 19.50 -10.58
C ARG A 43 -11.23 19.46 -11.36
N ARG A 44 -10.47 20.55 -11.42
CA ARG A 44 -9.13 20.57 -12.04
C ARG A 44 -8.03 20.61 -11.00
N VAL A 45 -8.21 21.45 -9.97
CA VAL A 45 -7.17 21.70 -8.96
C VAL A 45 -7.07 20.54 -7.97
N LEU A 46 -8.17 20.06 -7.41
CA LEU A 46 -8.14 19.04 -6.36
C LEU A 46 -7.66 17.68 -6.86
N PRO A 47 -8.07 17.18 -8.04
CA PRO A 47 -7.50 15.95 -8.59
C PRO A 47 -5.99 16.05 -8.83
N LEU A 48 -5.49 17.20 -9.31
CA LEU A 48 -4.05 17.41 -9.50
C LEU A 48 -3.29 17.43 -8.16
N LEU A 49 -3.81 18.15 -7.17
CA LEU A 49 -3.24 18.15 -5.82
C LEU A 49 -3.28 16.75 -5.20
N MET A 50 -4.32 15.97 -5.45
CA MET A 50 -4.44 14.60 -4.97
C MET A 50 -3.44 13.67 -5.66
N ILE A 51 -3.19 13.80 -6.98
CA ILE A 51 -2.10 13.09 -7.65
C ILE A 51 -0.75 13.45 -7.00
N LEU A 52 -0.48 14.75 -6.82
CA LEU A 52 0.76 15.22 -6.23
C LEU A 52 0.95 14.72 -4.79
N PHE A 53 -0.12 14.69 -4.00
CA PHE A 53 -0.12 14.12 -2.66
C PHE A 53 0.27 12.64 -2.68
N HIS A 54 -0.31 11.83 -3.56
CA HIS A 54 0.05 10.42 -3.67
C HIS A 54 1.50 10.21 -4.16
N VAL A 55 1.99 11.08 -5.04
CA VAL A 55 3.41 11.10 -5.41
C VAL A 55 4.29 11.44 -4.21
N ALA A 56 3.90 12.41 -3.37
CA ALA A 56 4.62 12.70 -2.14
C ALA A 56 4.59 11.50 -1.18
N VAL A 57 3.46 10.81 -1.03
CA VAL A 57 3.33 9.57 -0.23
C VAL A 57 4.26 8.47 -0.77
N LEU A 58 4.42 8.34 -2.09
CA LEU A 58 5.38 7.39 -2.68
C LEU A 58 6.80 7.64 -2.19
N PHE A 59 7.24 8.88 -2.14
CA PHE A 59 8.61 9.21 -1.72
C PHE A 59 8.77 9.25 -0.20
N LEU A 60 7.79 9.76 0.54
CA LEU A 60 7.88 9.93 1.99
C LEU A 60 7.52 8.67 2.77
N GLN A 61 6.66 7.81 2.22
CA GLN A 61 6.18 6.60 2.90
C GLN A 61 6.58 5.32 2.17
N ASN A 62 7.19 5.40 0.98
CA ASN A 62 7.53 4.26 0.13
C ASN A 62 6.29 3.42 -0.27
N LEU A 63 5.12 4.07 -0.37
CA LEU A 63 3.84 3.43 -0.70
C LEU A 63 3.24 4.01 -1.98
N LEU A 64 2.88 3.15 -2.93
CA LEU A 64 2.18 3.54 -4.15
C LEU A 64 0.72 3.11 -4.12
N PHE A 65 -0.20 4.09 -4.11
CA PHE A 65 -1.62 3.88 -4.35
C PHE A 65 -1.96 4.25 -5.80
N LEU A 66 -1.57 3.37 -6.73
CA LEU A 66 -1.68 3.66 -8.16
C LEU A 66 -3.15 3.81 -8.62
N ASP A 67 -4.03 3.02 -8.04
CA ASP A 67 -5.48 3.13 -8.17
C ASP A 67 -5.99 4.54 -7.90
N LEU A 68 -5.62 5.13 -6.76
CA LEU A 68 -6.09 6.46 -6.35
C LEU A 68 -5.51 7.57 -7.25
N VAL A 69 -4.32 7.38 -7.80
CA VAL A 69 -3.72 8.29 -8.79
C VAL A 69 -4.48 8.23 -10.11
N VAL A 70 -4.72 7.01 -10.62
CA VAL A 70 -5.42 6.80 -11.91
C VAL A 70 -6.88 7.23 -11.82
N LEU A 71 -7.54 7.05 -10.68
CA LEU A 71 -8.93 7.47 -10.46
C LEU A 71 -9.11 8.98 -10.69
N GLN A 72 -8.06 9.78 -10.47
CA GLN A 72 -8.12 11.23 -10.71
C GLN A 72 -8.28 11.60 -12.19
N ALA A 73 -7.89 10.71 -13.11
CA ALA A 73 -8.05 10.92 -14.54
C ALA A 73 -9.51 11.16 -14.95
N ILE A 74 -10.47 10.63 -14.18
CA ILE A 74 -11.92 10.79 -14.42
C ILE A 74 -12.35 12.27 -14.39
N PHE A 75 -11.61 13.12 -13.67
CA PHE A 75 -11.94 14.54 -13.53
C PHE A 75 -11.31 15.43 -14.61
N PHE A 76 -10.40 14.90 -15.44
CA PHE A 76 -9.72 15.67 -16.48
C PHE A 76 -10.39 15.46 -17.85
N ASP A 77 -10.75 16.56 -18.51
CA ASP A 77 -11.28 16.57 -19.87
C ASP A 77 -10.14 16.44 -20.90
N PHE A 78 -9.66 15.21 -21.14
CA PHE A 78 -8.55 14.95 -22.08
C PHE A 78 -8.93 15.15 -23.56
N ALA A 79 -10.21 15.08 -23.93
CA ALA A 79 -10.66 14.98 -25.32
C ALA A 79 -11.56 16.14 -25.82
N GLU A 80 -11.67 17.24 -25.08
CA GLU A 80 -12.45 18.41 -25.52
C GLU A 80 -11.62 19.42 -26.34
N PRO A 81 -12.23 20.21 -27.24
CA PRO A 81 -11.56 21.34 -27.89
C PRO A 81 -11.01 22.33 -26.83
N GLY A 82 -9.68 22.41 -26.70
CA GLY A 82 -9.00 23.19 -25.66
C GLY A 82 -8.66 22.42 -24.36
N GLY A 83 -8.81 21.09 -24.33
CA GLY A 83 -8.22 20.20 -23.31
C GLY A 83 -6.73 19.94 -23.55
N LEU A 84 -6.06 19.26 -22.60
CA LEU A 84 -4.59 19.07 -22.61
C LEU A 84 -4.06 18.33 -23.86
N LEU A 85 -4.88 17.47 -24.47
CA LEU A 85 -4.59 16.72 -25.70
C LEU A 85 -5.64 16.93 -26.79
N GLY A 86 -6.61 17.82 -26.55
CA GLY A 86 -7.66 18.09 -27.51
C GLY A 86 -7.17 18.99 -28.65
N PRO A 87 -7.82 18.94 -29.83
CA PRO A 87 -7.49 19.87 -30.91
C PRO A 87 -7.57 21.32 -30.38
N GLY A 88 -6.53 22.10 -30.67
CA GLY A 88 -6.49 23.52 -30.33
C GLY A 88 -7.70 24.23 -30.94
N ARG A 89 -8.47 24.95 -30.12
CA ARG A 89 -9.67 25.66 -30.59
C ARG A 89 -9.25 26.68 -31.66
N ALA A 90 -9.84 26.59 -32.84
CA ALA A 90 -9.73 27.64 -33.83
C ALA A 90 -10.42 28.91 -33.29
N ALA A 91 -9.79 30.07 -33.49
CA ALA A 91 -10.35 31.36 -33.10
C ALA A 91 -11.66 31.62 -33.88
N GLY A 92 -12.80 31.37 -33.25
CA GLY A 92 -14.12 31.58 -33.87
C GLY A 92 -15.20 30.56 -33.50
N GLU A 93 -14.86 29.44 -32.87
CA GLU A 93 -15.89 28.47 -32.46
C GLU A 93 -16.77 29.00 -31.31
N PRO A 94 -18.11 28.88 -31.41
CA PRO A 94 -19.03 29.30 -30.37
C PRO A 94 -18.69 28.61 -29.04
N ARG A 95 -18.62 29.38 -27.96
CA ARG A 95 -18.48 28.83 -26.60
C ARG A 95 -19.73 28.01 -26.29
N PRO A 96 -19.62 26.70 -26.01
CA PRO A 96 -20.79 25.92 -25.64
C PRO A 96 -21.42 26.52 -24.38
N PRO A 97 -22.75 26.50 -24.25
CA PRO A 97 -23.46 27.10 -23.13
C PRO A 97 -22.90 26.53 -21.83
N ALA A 98 -22.72 27.39 -20.83
CA ALA A 98 -22.03 27.12 -19.58
C ALA A 98 -22.75 26.09 -18.67
N GLY A 99 -23.57 25.18 -19.19
CA GLY A 99 -24.36 24.20 -18.45
C GLY A 99 -24.02 22.73 -18.71
N GLN A 100 -23.12 22.40 -19.65
CA GLN A 100 -22.94 21.01 -20.12
C GLN A 100 -21.65 20.30 -19.63
N GLY A 101 -21.06 20.76 -18.52
CA GLY A 101 -19.92 20.07 -17.88
C GLY A 101 -20.36 18.94 -16.95
N GLY A 102 -21.10 17.96 -17.46
CA GLY A 102 -21.44 16.72 -16.74
C GLY A 102 -20.30 15.70 -16.81
N LEU A 103 -20.24 14.76 -15.86
CA LEU A 103 -19.33 13.61 -15.95
C LEU A 103 -19.64 12.85 -17.25
N ARG A 104 -18.68 12.75 -18.19
CA ARG A 104 -18.85 11.90 -19.38
C ARG A 104 -18.83 10.43 -18.96
N HIS A 105 -19.77 9.65 -19.48
CA HIS A 105 -19.99 8.23 -19.15
C HIS A 105 -20.22 7.96 -17.66
N PRO A 106 -21.29 8.52 -17.06
CA PRO A 106 -21.60 8.30 -15.64
C PRO A 106 -21.75 6.81 -15.31
N ALA A 107 -22.21 5.99 -16.27
CA ALA A 107 -22.28 4.54 -16.12
C ALA A 107 -20.89 3.87 -16.05
N LEU A 108 -19.91 4.33 -16.84
CA LEU A 108 -18.54 3.80 -16.80
C LEU A 108 -17.86 4.18 -15.49
N VAL A 109 -18.03 5.44 -15.04
CA VAL A 109 -17.50 5.91 -13.77
C VAL A 109 -18.15 5.18 -12.60
N ALA A 110 -19.48 5.01 -12.62
CA ALA A 110 -20.19 4.23 -11.61
C ALA A 110 -19.72 2.77 -11.61
N ALA A 111 -19.56 2.14 -12.78
CA ALA A 111 -19.06 0.77 -12.87
C ALA A 111 -17.62 0.64 -12.33
N ALA A 112 -16.72 1.56 -12.70
CA ALA A 112 -15.35 1.58 -12.20
C ALA A 112 -15.32 1.78 -10.67
N ALA A 113 -16.09 2.74 -10.16
CA ALA A 113 -16.22 2.98 -8.72
C ALA A 113 -16.81 1.74 -8.00
N SER A 114 -17.83 1.09 -8.56
CA SER A 114 -18.40 -0.15 -8.00
C SER A 114 -17.38 -1.28 -7.97
N VAL A 115 -16.57 -1.45 -9.01
CA VAL A 115 -15.48 -2.45 -9.03
C VAL A 115 -14.46 -2.16 -7.93
N VAL A 116 -14.06 -0.90 -7.76
CA VAL A 116 -13.13 -0.47 -6.70
C VAL A 116 -13.73 -0.72 -5.31
N VAL A 117 -15.00 -0.37 -5.09
CA VAL A 117 -15.72 -0.62 -3.82
C VAL A 117 -15.85 -2.12 -3.56
N CYS A 118 -16.18 -2.93 -4.56
CA CYS A 118 -16.23 -4.39 -4.42
C CYS A 118 -14.85 -4.97 -4.09
N ALA A 119 -13.79 -4.52 -4.74
CA ALA A 119 -12.42 -4.92 -4.42
C ALA A 119 -12.03 -4.52 -2.99
N TRP A 120 -12.46 -3.35 -2.54
CA TRP A 120 -12.28 -2.87 -1.17
C TRP A 120 -13.03 -3.75 -0.15
N ILE A 121 -14.32 -4.05 -0.36
CA ILE A 121 -15.14 -4.89 0.52
C ILE A 121 -14.58 -6.32 0.61
N THR A 122 -14.19 -6.88 -0.54
CA THR A 122 -13.67 -8.26 -0.64
C THR A 122 -12.22 -8.41 -0.19
N ARG A 123 -11.53 -7.28 0.11
CA ARG A 123 -10.13 -7.22 0.55
C ARG A 123 -9.19 -7.92 -0.43
N ILE A 124 -9.39 -7.68 -1.72
CA ILE A 124 -8.50 -8.16 -2.78
C ILE A 124 -7.37 -7.15 -2.95
N GLU A 125 -6.14 -7.58 -2.67
CA GLU A 125 -4.95 -6.72 -2.61
C GLU A 125 -3.88 -7.19 -3.60
N PHE A 126 -3.83 -6.53 -4.73
CA PHE A 126 -2.80 -6.71 -5.73
C PHE A 126 -1.96 -5.44 -5.80
N TYR A 127 -0.94 -5.34 -4.95
CA TYR A 127 -0.04 -4.19 -4.95
C TYR A 127 0.72 -4.10 -6.30
N PRO A 128 0.80 -2.91 -6.94
CA PRO A 128 0.39 -1.57 -6.45
C PRO A 128 -1.00 -1.12 -6.91
N LEU A 129 -1.77 -2.00 -7.57
CA LEU A 129 -3.10 -1.68 -8.11
C LEU A 129 -4.19 -1.63 -7.04
N THR A 130 -4.07 -2.38 -5.94
CA THR A 130 -4.97 -2.25 -4.79
C THR A 130 -4.19 -2.37 -3.48
N ALA A 131 -4.25 -1.31 -2.66
CA ALA A 131 -3.51 -1.18 -1.40
C ALA A 131 -4.44 -0.73 -0.24
N MET A 132 -5.71 -1.13 -0.30
CA MET A 132 -6.81 -0.51 0.43
C MET A 132 -6.77 -0.64 1.96
N GLN A 133 -5.94 -1.52 2.53
CA GLN A 133 -5.83 -1.70 3.99
C GLN A 133 -4.40 -1.54 4.52
N MET A 134 -3.57 -0.71 3.88
CA MET A 134 -2.16 -0.56 4.22
C MET A 134 -1.82 0.14 5.55
N PHE A 135 -2.81 0.47 6.39
CA PHE A 135 -2.56 1.22 7.62
C PHE A 135 -2.51 0.33 8.86
N SER A 136 -1.42 0.43 9.60
CA SER A 136 -1.32 -0.12 10.96
C SER A 136 -1.97 0.81 11.98
N TRP A 137 -2.42 0.25 13.09
CA TRP A 137 -2.90 1.04 14.22
C TRP A 137 -1.80 1.94 14.77
N ARG A 138 -2.21 3.09 15.33
CA ARG A 138 -1.29 4.05 15.93
C ARG A 138 -0.64 3.46 17.17
N ASP A 139 0.66 3.22 17.11
CA ASP A 139 1.48 2.97 18.28
C ASP A 139 2.25 4.23 18.67
N ARG A 140 2.19 4.60 19.95
CA ARG A 140 2.92 5.74 20.52
C ARG A 140 4.13 5.30 21.34
N SER A 141 4.34 4.00 21.53
CA SER A 141 5.43 3.44 22.35
C SER A 141 6.80 3.85 21.82
N GLY A 142 6.93 4.05 20.50
CA GLY A 142 8.22 4.22 19.83
C GLY A 142 8.96 2.90 19.62
N VAL A 143 8.35 1.77 20.01
CA VAL A 143 8.90 0.43 19.84
C VAL A 143 8.22 -0.21 18.63
N VAL A 144 8.99 -0.54 17.61
CA VAL A 144 8.54 -1.27 16.43
C VAL A 144 8.87 -2.74 16.61
N GLU A 145 7.83 -3.58 16.59
CA GLU A 145 7.99 -5.02 16.48
C GLU A 145 7.74 -5.46 15.04
N TYR A 146 8.63 -6.28 14.49
CA TYR A 146 8.47 -6.84 13.16
C TYR A 146 8.94 -8.30 13.12
N TYR A 147 8.45 -9.04 12.13
CA TYR A 147 8.74 -10.45 11.96
C TYR A 147 9.56 -10.70 10.71
N LYS A 148 10.64 -11.48 10.83
CA LYS A 148 11.37 -12.03 9.68
C LYS A 148 11.01 -13.50 9.56
N VAL A 149 10.66 -13.95 8.35
CA VAL A 149 10.43 -15.37 8.07
C VAL A 149 11.53 -15.85 7.13
N LEU A 150 12.23 -16.89 7.54
CA LEU A 150 13.33 -17.51 6.81
C LEU A 150 12.91 -18.93 6.42
N ALA A 151 13.25 -19.33 5.20
CA ALA A 151 13.11 -20.68 4.70
C ALA A 151 14.49 -21.32 4.66
N GLN A 152 14.66 -22.41 5.41
CA GLN A 152 15.84 -23.26 5.33
C GLN A 152 15.56 -24.40 4.36
N ARG A 153 16.41 -24.54 3.36
CA ARG A 153 16.30 -25.58 2.32
C ARG A 153 17.00 -26.87 2.74
N ARG A 154 16.75 -27.96 2.01
CA ARG A 154 17.43 -29.24 2.26
C ARG A 154 18.94 -29.16 2.05
N SER A 155 19.41 -28.31 1.15
CA SER A 155 20.85 -28.03 0.98
C SER A 155 21.50 -27.34 2.19
N GLY A 156 20.71 -26.81 3.13
CA GLY A 156 21.18 -25.95 4.21
C GLY A 156 21.18 -24.45 3.87
N ALA A 157 20.85 -24.07 2.63
CA ALA A 157 20.69 -22.66 2.26
C ALA A 157 19.54 -21.99 3.04
N VAL A 158 19.71 -20.72 3.39
CA VAL A 158 18.72 -19.92 4.14
C VAL A 158 18.33 -18.70 3.32
N ASP A 159 17.07 -18.64 2.92
CA ASP A 159 16.53 -17.53 2.14
C ASP A 159 15.37 -16.85 2.88
N PRO A 160 15.11 -15.55 2.65
CA PRO A 160 13.86 -14.92 3.06
C PRO A 160 12.65 -15.67 2.48
N ALA A 161 11.73 -16.11 3.34
CA ALA A 161 10.55 -16.85 2.91
C ALA A 161 9.58 -15.92 2.18
N ALA A 162 9.36 -16.16 0.89
CA ALA A 162 8.46 -15.37 0.07
C ALA A 162 7.00 -15.82 0.22
N LEU A 163 6.47 -15.78 1.46
CA LEU A 163 5.11 -16.24 1.82
C LEU A 163 3.99 -15.59 0.98
N ARG A 164 4.24 -14.40 0.43
CA ARG A 164 3.35 -13.71 -0.53
C ARG A 164 3.05 -14.50 -1.80
N HIS A 165 3.86 -15.48 -2.17
CA HIS A 165 3.58 -16.33 -3.33
C HIS A 165 2.57 -17.45 -3.02
N CYS A 166 2.28 -17.68 -1.73
CA CYS A 166 1.30 -18.66 -1.30
C CYS A 166 -0.14 -18.10 -1.31
N THR A 167 -0.28 -16.78 -1.12
CA THR A 167 -1.58 -16.11 -0.96
C THR A 167 -1.60 -14.75 -1.63
N TYR A 168 -2.75 -14.36 -2.16
CA TYR A 168 -2.98 -13.03 -2.74
C TYR A 168 -3.32 -11.96 -1.69
N ARG A 169 -3.27 -12.29 -0.39
CA ARG A 169 -3.62 -11.38 0.72
C ARG A 169 -2.38 -11.05 1.55
N THR A 170 -1.79 -9.89 1.32
CA THR A 170 -0.53 -9.48 1.97
C THR A 170 -0.72 -9.24 3.48
N PHE A 171 -1.83 -8.63 3.91
CA PHE A 171 -2.13 -8.43 5.35
C PHE A 171 -2.54 -9.68 6.10
N ALA A 172 -2.83 -10.79 5.41
CA ALA A 172 -3.13 -12.06 6.08
C ALA A 172 -1.86 -12.72 6.66
N ILE A 173 -0.68 -12.31 6.20
CA ILE A 173 0.58 -12.97 6.57
C ILE A 173 0.96 -12.63 8.02
N THR A 174 1.03 -11.35 8.39
CA THR A 174 1.48 -10.93 9.72
C THR A 174 0.63 -11.50 10.86
N PRO A 175 -0.73 -11.47 10.81
CA PRO A 175 -1.56 -12.09 11.84
C PRO A 175 -1.34 -13.60 11.96
N VAL A 176 -1.10 -14.30 10.84
CA VAL A 176 -0.83 -15.76 10.85
C VAL A 176 0.57 -16.07 11.37
N VAL A 177 1.57 -15.25 11.01
CA VAL A 177 2.95 -15.38 11.50
C VAL A 177 3.01 -15.07 13.00
N LYS A 178 2.27 -14.06 13.49
CA LYS A 178 2.20 -13.72 14.92
C LYS A 178 1.67 -14.87 15.77
N LYS A 179 0.74 -15.66 15.24
CA LYS A 179 0.20 -16.86 15.90
C LYS A 179 1.24 -17.94 16.19
N ALA A 180 2.42 -17.90 15.57
CA ALA A 180 3.53 -18.80 15.93
C ALA A 180 3.97 -18.65 17.40
N PHE A 181 3.78 -17.46 17.97
CA PHE A 181 4.18 -17.13 19.34
C PHE A 181 3.00 -17.18 20.33
N ASP A 182 1.83 -17.62 19.87
CA ASP A 182 0.64 -17.82 20.69
C ASP A 182 0.29 -19.32 20.71
N PRO A 183 0.36 -20.00 21.86
CA PRO A 183 0.05 -21.44 21.96
C PRO A 183 -1.30 -21.82 21.34
N ALA A 184 -2.32 -20.97 21.47
CA ALA A 184 -3.65 -21.24 20.91
C ALA A 184 -3.69 -21.08 19.37
N GLY A 185 -2.80 -20.26 18.80
CA GLY A 185 -2.73 -19.95 17.38
C GLY A 185 -1.71 -20.79 16.59
N GLN A 186 -0.79 -21.47 17.27
CA GLN A 186 0.35 -22.15 16.63
C GLN A 186 -0.05 -23.16 15.55
N ALA A 187 -1.14 -23.91 15.75
CA ALA A 187 -1.64 -24.86 14.76
C ALA A 187 -1.96 -24.20 13.41
N ILE A 188 -2.59 -23.02 13.44
CA ILE A 188 -2.96 -22.26 12.25
C ILE A 188 -1.71 -21.79 11.50
N CYS A 189 -0.68 -21.33 12.23
CA CYS A 189 0.58 -20.92 11.63
C CYS A 189 1.28 -22.12 10.97
N ARG A 190 1.34 -23.26 11.66
CA ARG A 190 1.93 -24.51 11.17
C ARG A 190 1.29 -24.98 9.87
N GLU A 191 -0.05 -25.04 9.82
CA GLU A 191 -0.80 -25.43 8.63
C GLU A 191 -0.53 -24.48 7.45
N TYR A 192 -0.52 -23.18 7.72
CA TYR A 192 -0.21 -22.18 6.70
C TYR A 192 1.20 -22.35 6.13
N LEU A 193 2.20 -22.56 6.99
CA LEU A 193 3.59 -22.81 6.57
C LEU A 193 3.71 -24.12 5.78
N ALA A 194 3.02 -25.19 6.21
CA ALA A 194 2.99 -26.46 5.48
C ALA A 194 2.37 -26.32 4.09
N MET A 195 1.26 -25.59 3.96
CA MET A 195 0.66 -25.26 2.66
C MET A 195 1.65 -24.48 1.77
N CYS A 196 2.35 -23.50 2.34
CA CYS A 196 3.38 -22.74 1.63
C CYS A 196 4.53 -23.62 1.14
N ALA A 197 5.06 -24.50 2.00
CA ALA A 197 6.09 -25.47 1.63
C ALA A 197 5.61 -26.40 0.54
N ALA A 198 4.42 -27.01 0.70
CA ALA A 198 3.84 -27.92 -0.27
C ALA A 198 3.69 -27.27 -1.65
N ARG A 199 3.30 -25.99 -1.71
CA ARG A 199 3.21 -25.23 -2.98
C ARG A 199 4.58 -24.88 -3.55
N GLY A 200 5.50 -24.38 -2.72
CA GLY A 200 6.85 -23.99 -3.13
C GLY A 200 7.69 -25.18 -3.61
N ASN A 201 7.53 -26.33 -2.96
CA ASN A 201 8.32 -27.54 -3.21
C ASN A 201 7.86 -28.32 -4.45
N ARG A 202 6.68 -28.04 -5.04
CA ARG A 202 6.16 -28.79 -6.21
C ARG A 202 7.13 -28.89 -7.39
N ARG A 203 7.96 -27.86 -7.59
CA ARG A 203 8.92 -27.75 -8.69
C ARG A 203 10.29 -27.24 -8.22
N ALA A 204 10.54 -27.26 -6.91
CA ALA A 204 11.80 -26.78 -6.37
C ALA A 204 12.88 -27.83 -6.55
N ALA A 205 14.00 -27.45 -7.17
CA ALA A 205 15.20 -28.30 -7.22
C ALA A 205 15.79 -28.51 -5.81
N ASP A 206 15.68 -27.49 -4.96
CA ASP A 206 16.08 -27.52 -3.56
C ASP A 206 14.89 -27.15 -2.65
N PRO A 207 14.15 -28.16 -2.16
CA PRO A 207 12.91 -27.95 -1.42
C PRO A 207 13.16 -27.36 -0.04
N ILE A 208 12.19 -26.59 0.43
CA ILE A 208 12.13 -26.03 1.77
C ILE A 208 11.95 -27.19 2.75
N ALA A 209 12.84 -27.28 3.73
CA ALA A 209 12.81 -28.30 4.78
C ALA A 209 12.26 -27.74 6.10
N ARG A 210 12.47 -26.45 6.35
CA ARG A 210 12.13 -25.80 7.61
C ARG A 210 11.84 -24.32 7.39
N PHE A 211 10.91 -23.79 8.17
CA PHE A 211 10.75 -22.36 8.35
C PHE A 211 11.23 -21.92 9.73
N GLU A 212 11.78 -20.72 9.77
CA GLU A 212 12.12 -20.03 11.00
C GLU A 212 11.47 -18.65 11.00
N ILE A 213 10.66 -18.38 12.02
CA ILE A 213 10.05 -17.07 12.26
C ILE A 213 10.80 -16.41 13.40
N GLN A 214 11.33 -15.22 13.14
CA GLN A 214 12.04 -14.40 14.11
C GLN A 214 11.20 -13.18 14.47
N ARG A 215 11.01 -12.92 15.77
CA ARG A 215 10.39 -11.70 16.28
C ARG A 215 11.49 -10.72 16.68
N TRP A 216 11.53 -9.58 16.00
CA TRP A 216 12.50 -8.52 16.25
C TRP A 216 11.81 -7.32 16.88
N ARG A 217 12.54 -6.64 17.76
CA ARG A 217 12.13 -5.41 18.42
C ARG A 217 13.15 -4.32 18.18
N TRP A 218 12.64 -3.16 17.78
CA TRP A 218 13.41 -1.96 17.52
C TRP A 218 12.85 -0.80 18.34
N ASP A 219 13.66 -0.18 19.19
CA ASP A 219 13.26 1.03 19.92
C ASP A 219 13.75 2.27 19.16
N LEU A 220 12.85 2.91 18.41
CA LEU A 220 13.14 4.11 17.62
C LEU A 220 13.52 5.32 18.48
N ARG A 221 13.17 5.35 19.77
CA ARG A 221 13.49 6.49 20.62
C ARG A 221 14.95 6.49 21.03
N HIS A 222 15.48 5.30 21.31
CA HIS A 222 16.86 5.11 21.77
C HIS A 222 17.83 4.78 20.64
N ASP A 223 17.36 4.14 19.57
CA ASP A 223 18.17 3.74 18.42
C ASP A 223 17.48 4.15 17.11
N ARG A 224 17.69 5.39 16.68
CA ARG A 224 17.08 5.90 15.44
C ARG A 224 17.70 5.34 14.16
N ALA A 225 18.90 4.77 14.25
CA ALA A 225 19.65 4.23 13.10
C ALA A 225 19.37 2.74 12.84
N GLY A 226 18.80 2.03 13.82
CA GLY A 226 18.52 0.60 13.68
C GLY A 226 19.76 -0.27 13.85
N GLU A 227 20.77 0.22 14.57
CA GLU A 227 22.02 -0.51 14.84
C GLU A 227 21.86 -1.50 16.00
N HIS A 228 20.87 -1.28 16.87
CA HIS A 228 20.64 -2.00 18.12
C HIS A 228 19.28 -2.72 18.12
N VAL A 229 18.89 -3.28 16.98
CA VAL A 229 17.71 -4.16 16.88
C VAL A 229 17.93 -5.45 17.65
N THR A 230 16.93 -5.85 18.45
CA THR A 230 17.01 -7.01 19.32
C THR A 230 16.12 -8.14 18.80
N LEU A 231 16.68 -9.36 18.75
CA LEU A 231 15.90 -10.57 18.50
C LEU A 231 15.25 -10.98 19.82
N VAL A 232 13.93 -10.91 19.88
CA VAL A 232 13.15 -11.21 21.10
C VAL A 232 12.86 -12.69 21.20
N ASP A 233 12.50 -13.31 20.07
CA ASP A 233 11.97 -14.68 20.07
C ASP A 233 12.14 -15.36 18.72
N ARG A 234 12.17 -16.69 18.71
CA ARG A 234 12.29 -17.52 17.51
C ARG A 234 11.35 -18.71 17.58
N TYR A 235 10.63 -18.94 16.50
CA TYR A 235 9.80 -20.12 16.29
C TYR A 235 10.32 -20.90 15.10
N VAL A 236 10.54 -22.20 15.27
CA VAL A 236 11.04 -23.09 14.22
C VAL A 236 10.01 -24.15 13.92
N GLN A 237 9.76 -24.39 12.63
CA GLN A 237 8.83 -25.42 12.18
C GLN A 237 9.43 -26.18 10.99
N ASP A 238 9.63 -27.48 11.17
CA ASP A 238 9.96 -28.39 10.07
C ASP A 238 8.72 -28.58 9.18
N VAL A 239 8.94 -28.70 7.88
CA VAL A 239 7.87 -28.90 6.89
C VAL A 239 8.15 -30.14 6.05
N PRO A 240 7.09 -30.87 5.65
CA PRO A 240 7.23 -32.10 4.87
C PRO A 240 7.81 -31.86 3.46
#